data_AF-A0A329BFX7-F1
#
_entry.id   AF-A0A329BFX7-F1
#
_cell.length_a   1.000
_cell.length_b   1.000
_cell.length_c   1.000
_cell.angle_alpha   90.00
_cell.angle_beta   90.00
_cell.angle_gamma   90.00
#
_symmetry.space_group_name_H-M   'P 1'
#
loop_
_entity.id
_entity.type
_entity.pdbx_description
1 polymer ?
#
loop_
_entity_poly.entity_id
_entity_poly.type
_entity_poly.pdbx_seq_one_letter_code
_entity_poly.pdbx_strand_id
1 'polypeptide(L)'
;MSWSLEDFKQTSLQVGQWCWGTMQGAFNEKQTISQIITDAAIGMIPLLGDVTAVRDLLAVSIGMSADPRKRQQVMEWVLLVILAFALIPVVGGVIKGVGRLALRVAGDVAKDEKLLCEVIEFLNRMGHGDAPKWLKALDVTRYQSEIISKIKDFCSTIRRAIQKALDAQVGKLLPNEWRLQLEGISGGFQALPELADKMVPQALTELNAKLKVLQNAVYNGEIHEIATGGMPKVKREAEAYLEERKVAREIRKGRYCSAECAADGTEAEARVKAKYEPKIEDGWPNILAKKGTMPVFGKDEVYLDVGSFHGEITAVKADQLAGKTLYRAFGKKSELATYEKGSSAGGREIAYWGVGDAPKNAEEWRTRSAVLDTWNGNGFLVVVHLPNNFAELMPNVKAWQGKIAEQYGTREPIQYLEGGGEQLVANFGKLAEEITTIGEKLKAADKDVHLSEVIEGIRVDFFKTNWQDVEKVHGYSKVEESAANAARTRQLGEEEVQKK
;
A
#
# COMPACT_ATOMS: atom_id res chain seq x y z
N MET A 1 5.64 25.01 -49.87
CA MET A 1 6.15 25.58 -48.61
C MET A 1 7.03 24.53 -47.95
N SER A 2 8.35 24.72 -47.94
CA SER A 2 9.31 23.79 -47.35
C SER A 2 9.42 24.01 -45.85
N TRP A 3 9.15 22.98 -45.07
CA TRP A 3 9.29 22.99 -43.62
C TRP A 3 10.75 22.73 -43.23
N SER A 4 11.25 23.40 -42.19
CA SER A 4 12.58 23.14 -41.62
C SER A 4 12.54 22.00 -40.59
N LEU A 5 13.69 21.36 -40.33
CA LEU A 5 13.84 20.28 -39.36
C LEU A 5 13.50 20.74 -37.92
N GLU A 6 13.61 22.03 -37.66
CA GLU A 6 13.31 22.67 -36.37
C GLU A 6 11.81 22.88 -36.17
N ASP A 7 11.08 23.24 -37.23
CA ASP A 7 9.60 23.35 -37.23
C ASP A 7 8.95 21.97 -37.07
N PHE A 8 9.58 20.94 -37.66
CA PHE A 8 9.21 19.53 -37.50
C PHE A 8 9.45 19.05 -36.06
N LYS A 9 10.56 19.44 -35.43
CA LYS A 9 10.84 19.11 -34.02
C LYS A 9 9.90 19.84 -33.07
N GLN A 10 9.67 21.14 -33.22
CA GLN A 10 8.79 21.92 -32.34
C GLN A 10 7.34 21.44 -32.36
N THR A 11 6.81 21.09 -33.55
CA THR A 11 5.43 20.58 -33.69
C THR A 11 5.33 19.10 -33.25
N SER A 12 6.41 18.31 -33.41
CA SER A 12 6.49 16.91 -32.97
C SER A 12 6.79 16.75 -31.46
N LEU A 13 7.37 17.74 -30.79
CA LEU A 13 7.79 17.60 -29.38
C LEU A 13 6.64 17.66 -28.35
N GLN A 14 5.45 18.17 -28.68
CA GLN A 14 4.32 18.17 -27.71
C GLN A 14 3.31 17.04 -27.90
N VAL A 15 3.27 16.40 -29.07
CA VAL A 15 2.37 15.25 -29.35
C VAL A 15 3.16 14.00 -29.75
N GLY A 16 4.31 14.17 -30.40
CA GLY A 16 5.18 13.09 -30.87
C GLY A 16 6.15 12.55 -29.82
N GLN A 17 6.54 13.29 -28.77
CA GLN A 17 7.48 12.76 -27.76
C GLN A 17 6.91 11.57 -26.96
N TRP A 18 5.58 11.50 -26.81
CA TRP A 18 4.90 10.40 -26.14
C TRP A 18 4.58 9.22 -27.09
N CYS A 19 4.14 9.49 -28.32
CA CYS A 19 3.98 8.45 -29.35
C CYS A 19 5.34 7.84 -29.80
N TRP A 20 6.41 8.62 -29.83
CA TRP A 20 7.74 8.21 -30.29
C TRP A 20 8.46 7.27 -29.30
N GLY A 21 8.28 7.46 -28.00
CA GLY A 21 8.81 6.55 -26.97
C GLY A 21 8.15 5.16 -27.02
N THR A 22 6.85 5.12 -27.34
CA THR A 22 6.09 3.87 -27.54
C THR A 22 6.44 3.22 -28.90
N MET A 23 6.67 4.03 -29.94
CA MET A 23 7.04 3.56 -31.28
C MET A 23 8.47 3.03 -31.40
N GLN A 24 9.44 3.52 -30.61
CA GLN A 24 10.78 2.92 -30.56
C GLN A 24 10.77 1.54 -29.87
N GLY A 25 9.82 1.27 -28.98
CA GLY A 25 9.50 -0.08 -28.50
C GLY A 25 8.74 -0.93 -29.53
N ALA A 26 8.03 -0.29 -30.48
CA ALA A 26 7.20 -0.93 -31.51
C ALA A 26 7.98 -1.57 -32.68
N PHE A 27 9.31 -1.53 -32.66
CA PHE A 27 10.19 -2.32 -33.54
C PHE A 27 10.87 -3.49 -32.81
N ASN A 28 10.32 -3.92 -31.68
CA ASN A 28 10.70 -5.16 -31.03
C ASN A 28 9.60 -6.22 -31.29
N GLU A 29 9.96 -7.37 -31.86
CA GLU A 29 9.10 -8.37 -32.53
C GLU A 29 8.05 -9.10 -31.66
N LYS A 30 7.56 -8.53 -30.55
CA LYS A 30 6.63 -9.22 -29.63
C LYS A 30 5.52 -8.35 -29.00
N GLN A 31 5.14 -7.21 -29.58
CA GLN A 31 3.99 -6.43 -29.07
C GLN A 31 2.70 -6.67 -29.87
N THR A 32 1.60 -6.93 -29.14
CA THR A 32 0.25 -7.16 -29.70
C THR A 32 -0.52 -5.84 -29.82
N ILE A 33 -1.48 -5.75 -30.75
CA ILE A 33 -2.34 -4.55 -30.95
C ILE A 33 -3.07 -4.13 -29.66
N SER A 34 -3.36 -5.09 -28.77
CA SER A 34 -3.91 -4.81 -27.44
C SER A 34 -3.00 -3.93 -26.59
N GLN A 35 -1.67 -4.03 -26.72
CA GLN A 35 -0.70 -3.20 -25.99
C GLN A 35 -0.64 -1.79 -26.58
N ILE A 36 -0.69 -1.65 -27.91
CA ILE A 36 -0.71 -0.35 -28.60
C ILE A 36 -1.94 0.48 -28.19
N ILE A 37 -3.11 -0.15 -28.12
CA ILE A 37 -4.35 0.52 -27.67
C ILE A 37 -4.28 0.84 -26.18
N THR A 38 -3.67 -0.04 -25.38
CA THR A 38 -3.49 0.18 -23.94
C THR A 38 -2.59 1.38 -23.65
N ASP A 39 -1.43 1.45 -24.30
CA ASP A 39 -0.47 2.54 -24.14
C ASP A 39 -1.06 3.87 -24.63
N ALA A 40 -1.82 3.86 -25.75
CA ALA A 40 -2.53 5.04 -26.26
C ALA A 40 -3.70 5.50 -25.37
N ALA A 41 -4.37 4.59 -24.66
CA ALA A 41 -5.49 4.90 -23.78
C ALA A 41 -5.04 5.47 -22.42
N ILE A 42 -3.92 4.95 -21.88
CA ILE A 42 -3.38 5.34 -20.58
C ILE A 42 -3.05 6.85 -20.53
N GLY A 43 -2.50 7.42 -21.60
CA GLY A 43 -2.16 8.85 -21.64
C GLY A 43 -3.34 9.80 -21.88
N MET A 44 -4.53 9.30 -22.23
CA MET A 44 -5.70 10.12 -22.56
C MET A 44 -6.85 10.05 -21.54
N ILE A 45 -6.72 9.22 -20.49
CA ILE A 45 -7.69 9.18 -19.40
C ILE A 45 -7.04 9.80 -18.15
N PRO A 46 -7.06 11.15 -17.99
CA PRO A 46 -6.34 11.87 -16.94
C PRO A 46 -6.83 11.59 -15.50
N LEU A 47 -7.87 10.77 -15.33
CA LEU A 47 -8.53 10.49 -14.05
C LEU A 47 -8.25 9.08 -13.49
N LEU A 48 -7.53 8.22 -14.21
CA LEU A 48 -7.28 6.85 -13.77
C LEU A 48 -5.85 6.72 -13.25
N GLY A 49 -5.70 6.83 -11.93
CA GLY A 49 -4.43 6.61 -11.23
C GLY A 49 -3.96 5.15 -11.20
N ASP A 50 -4.69 4.21 -11.82
CA ASP A 50 -4.36 2.77 -11.83
C ASP A 50 -4.36 2.22 -13.26
N VAL A 51 -3.16 2.04 -13.82
CA VAL A 51 -2.89 1.48 -15.15
C VAL A 51 -3.49 0.08 -15.31
N THR A 52 -3.60 -0.68 -14.22
CA THR A 52 -4.13 -2.04 -14.20
C THR A 52 -5.63 -2.06 -14.50
N ALA A 53 -6.37 -1.07 -14.00
CA ALA A 53 -7.81 -0.98 -14.23
C ALA A 53 -8.15 -0.70 -15.70
N VAL A 54 -7.38 0.16 -16.36
CA VAL A 54 -7.52 0.46 -17.80
C VAL A 54 -7.23 -0.77 -18.64
N ARG A 55 -6.16 -1.50 -18.32
CA ARG A 55 -5.77 -2.72 -19.04
C ARG A 55 -6.83 -3.81 -18.94
N ASP A 56 -7.37 -4.05 -17.74
CA ASP A 56 -8.45 -5.03 -17.53
C ASP A 56 -9.69 -4.66 -18.37
N LEU A 57 -10.09 -3.38 -18.32
CA LEU A 57 -11.26 -2.88 -19.03
C LEU A 57 -11.11 -3.01 -20.55
N LEU A 58 -9.92 -2.68 -21.07
CA LEU A 58 -9.57 -2.85 -22.48
C LEU A 58 -9.61 -4.32 -22.91
N ALA A 59 -9.07 -5.24 -22.11
CA ALA A 59 -9.05 -6.65 -22.45
C ALA A 59 -10.47 -7.21 -22.65
N VAL A 60 -11.39 -6.89 -21.74
CA VAL A 60 -12.80 -7.31 -21.84
C VAL A 60 -13.50 -6.60 -22.99
N SER A 61 -13.36 -5.27 -23.10
CA SER A 61 -14.01 -4.51 -24.17
C SER A 61 -13.51 -4.85 -25.57
N ILE A 62 -12.22 -5.16 -25.76
CA ILE A 62 -11.68 -5.64 -27.04
C ILE A 62 -12.24 -7.03 -27.36
N GLY A 63 -12.32 -7.94 -26.38
CA GLY A 63 -12.94 -9.24 -26.57
C GLY A 63 -14.41 -9.14 -27.00
N MET A 64 -15.17 -8.25 -26.37
CA MET A 64 -16.57 -7.97 -26.74
C MET A 64 -16.66 -7.19 -28.06
N SER A 65 -15.69 -6.35 -28.38
CA SER A 65 -15.60 -5.62 -29.65
C SER A 65 -15.32 -6.57 -30.83
N ALA A 66 -14.47 -7.58 -30.64
CA ALA A 66 -14.12 -8.54 -31.68
C ALA A 66 -15.18 -9.64 -31.89
N ASP A 67 -15.91 -10.06 -30.86
CA ASP A 67 -16.94 -11.12 -30.97
C ASP A 67 -18.35 -10.59 -30.62
N PRO A 68 -19.24 -10.43 -31.62
CA PRO A 68 -20.63 -10.03 -31.39
C PRO A 68 -21.41 -10.95 -30.45
N ARG A 69 -21.06 -12.24 -30.36
CA ARG A 69 -21.73 -13.19 -29.45
C ARG A 69 -21.46 -12.84 -28.00
N LYS A 70 -20.25 -12.38 -27.67
CA LYS A 70 -19.90 -11.94 -26.31
C LYS A 70 -20.71 -10.73 -25.87
N ARG A 71 -21.06 -9.82 -26.80
CA ARG A 71 -21.92 -8.65 -26.51
C ARG A 71 -23.35 -9.03 -26.11
N GLN A 72 -23.79 -10.25 -26.42
CA GLN A 72 -25.12 -10.74 -26.05
C GLN A 72 -25.11 -11.50 -24.71
N GLN A 73 -23.93 -11.83 -24.17
CA GLN A 73 -23.81 -12.61 -22.93
C GLN A 73 -23.81 -11.70 -21.71
N VAL A 74 -24.78 -11.89 -20.82
CA VAL A 74 -24.91 -11.08 -19.59
C VAL A 74 -23.65 -11.14 -18.73
N MET A 75 -22.99 -12.30 -18.61
CA MET A 75 -21.78 -12.44 -17.79
C MET A 75 -20.58 -11.64 -18.30
N GLU A 76 -20.44 -11.42 -19.61
CA GLU A 76 -19.41 -10.55 -20.17
C GLU A 76 -19.68 -9.09 -19.78
N TRP A 77 -20.95 -8.68 -19.70
CA TRP A 77 -21.34 -7.39 -19.16
C TRP A 77 -21.19 -7.28 -17.65
N VAL A 78 -21.40 -8.35 -16.88
CA VAL A 78 -21.11 -8.38 -15.44
C VAL A 78 -19.62 -8.12 -15.20
N LEU A 79 -18.74 -8.79 -15.96
CA LEU A 79 -17.30 -8.56 -15.91
C LEU A 79 -16.96 -7.12 -16.28
N LEU A 80 -17.54 -6.59 -17.36
CA LEU A 80 -17.33 -5.21 -17.79
C LEU A 80 -17.77 -4.20 -16.72
N VAL A 81 -18.92 -4.41 -16.09
CA VAL A 81 -19.46 -3.57 -15.01
C VAL A 81 -18.56 -3.60 -13.76
N ILE A 82 -18.11 -4.79 -13.34
CA ILE A 82 -17.15 -4.95 -12.23
C ILE A 82 -15.88 -4.13 -12.49
N LEU A 83 -15.36 -4.15 -13.72
CA LEU A 83 -14.18 -3.38 -14.10
C LEU A 83 -14.48 -1.88 -14.19
N ALA A 84 -15.65 -1.50 -14.69
CA ALA A 84 -16.08 -0.11 -14.80
C ALA A 84 -16.25 0.57 -13.43
N PHE A 85 -16.54 -0.17 -12.35
CA PHE A 85 -16.53 0.38 -11.00
C PHE A 85 -15.19 1.02 -10.64
N ALA A 86 -14.05 0.51 -11.13
CA ALA A 86 -12.74 1.14 -10.87
C ALA A 86 -12.59 2.55 -11.47
N LEU A 87 -13.52 2.98 -12.34
CA LEU A 87 -13.58 4.33 -12.91
C LEU A 87 -14.28 5.34 -11.98
N ILE A 88 -14.82 4.88 -10.84
CA ILE A 88 -15.48 5.69 -9.81
C ILE A 88 -14.48 5.89 -8.65
N PRO A 89 -14.04 7.14 -8.39
CA PRO A 89 -13.08 7.43 -7.31
C PRO A 89 -13.61 7.00 -5.94
N VAL A 90 -12.67 6.74 -5.01
CA VAL A 90 -12.90 6.46 -3.58
C VAL A 90 -13.59 5.13 -3.27
N VAL A 91 -14.73 4.82 -3.88
CA VAL A 91 -15.56 3.64 -3.54
C VAL A 91 -15.47 2.53 -4.59
N GLY A 92 -15.19 2.89 -5.84
CA GLY A 92 -15.25 1.99 -6.99
C GLY A 92 -14.26 0.81 -6.96
N GLY A 93 -13.04 1.03 -6.48
CA GLY A 93 -12.03 -0.04 -6.37
C GLY A 93 -12.45 -1.16 -5.40
N VAL A 94 -13.16 -0.81 -4.34
CA VAL A 94 -13.66 -1.76 -3.34
C VAL A 94 -14.82 -2.57 -3.90
N ILE A 95 -15.77 -1.89 -4.55
CA ILE A 95 -16.90 -2.57 -5.21
C ILE A 95 -16.40 -3.52 -6.30
N LYS A 96 -15.38 -3.15 -7.07
CA LYS A 96 -14.72 -4.05 -8.04
C LYS A 96 -14.18 -5.31 -7.35
N GLY A 97 -13.48 -5.16 -6.23
CA GLY A 97 -12.90 -6.29 -5.51
C GLY A 97 -13.94 -7.22 -4.89
N VAL A 98 -14.96 -6.68 -4.21
CA VAL A 98 -16.10 -7.46 -3.71
C VAL A 98 -16.85 -8.13 -4.86
N GLY A 99 -17.07 -7.41 -5.96
CA GLY A 99 -17.75 -7.93 -7.15
C GLY A 99 -17.01 -9.11 -7.79
N ARG A 100 -15.66 -9.07 -7.85
CA ARG A 100 -14.85 -10.20 -8.33
C ARG A 100 -15.00 -11.44 -7.46
N LEU A 101 -15.05 -11.28 -6.14
CA LEU A 101 -15.28 -12.39 -5.22
C LEU A 101 -16.71 -12.93 -5.34
N ALA A 102 -17.70 -12.05 -5.48
CA ALA A 102 -19.10 -12.43 -5.64
C ALA A 102 -19.37 -13.28 -6.90
N LEU A 103 -18.52 -13.21 -7.92
CA LEU A 103 -18.62 -14.11 -9.08
C LEU A 103 -18.44 -15.60 -8.73
N ARG A 104 -17.78 -15.91 -7.61
CA ARG A 104 -17.56 -17.29 -7.13
C ARG A 104 -18.77 -17.88 -6.41
N VAL A 105 -19.82 -17.08 -6.15
CA VAL A 105 -21.05 -17.55 -5.52
C VAL A 105 -21.65 -18.67 -6.38
N ALA A 106 -21.81 -19.83 -5.75
CA ALA A 106 -22.24 -21.06 -6.41
C ALA A 106 -23.63 -21.53 -5.95
N GLY A 107 -24.21 -20.90 -4.92
CA GLY A 107 -25.48 -21.32 -4.32
C GLY A 107 -25.34 -22.51 -3.35
N ASP A 108 -24.11 -22.85 -2.98
CA ASP A 108 -23.76 -23.90 -2.02
C ASP A 108 -23.46 -23.23 -0.68
N VAL A 109 -24.30 -23.47 0.33
CA VAL A 109 -24.26 -22.77 1.62
C VAL A 109 -22.88 -22.84 2.28
N ALA A 110 -22.23 -24.01 2.28
CA ALA A 110 -20.94 -24.19 2.94
C ALA A 110 -19.79 -23.49 2.18
N LYS A 111 -19.89 -23.39 0.86
CA LYS A 111 -18.90 -22.65 0.04
C LYS A 111 -19.14 -21.16 0.08
N ASP A 112 -20.40 -20.73 0.06
CA ASP A 112 -20.80 -19.34 0.08
C ASP A 112 -20.53 -18.71 1.46
N GLU A 113 -20.60 -19.48 2.56
CA GLU A 113 -20.14 -19.05 3.89
C GLU A 113 -18.62 -18.80 3.94
N LYS A 114 -17.82 -19.69 3.36
CA LYS A 114 -16.36 -19.48 3.25
C LYS A 114 -16.05 -18.27 2.37
N LEU A 115 -16.76 -18.13 1.26
CA LEU A 115 -16.63 -16.99 0.37
C LEU A 115 -17.04 -15.68 1.07
N LEU A 116 -18.05 -15.71 1.93
CA LEU A 116 -18.41 -14.57 2.76
C LEU A 116 -17.29 -14.17 3.71
N CYS A 117 -16.60 -15.13 4.34
CA CYS A 117 -15.40 -14.86 5.12
C CYS A 117 -14.33 -14.16 4.27
N GLU A 118 -14.04 -14.66 3.06
CA GLU A 118 -13.09 -14.04 2.12
C GLU A 118 -13.49 -12.59 1.76
N VAL A 119 -14.78 -12.33 1.56
CA VAL A 119 -15.32 -11.00 1.25
C VAL A 119 -15.21 -10.05 2.44
N ILE A 120 -15.52 -10.52 3.65
CA ILE A 120 -15.35 -9.75 4.89
C ILE A 120 -13.86 -9.45 5.12
N GLU A 121 -12.98 -10.42 4.92
CA GLU A 121 -11.52 -10.25 4.99
C GLU A 121 -11.02 -9.26 3.94
N PHE A 122 -11.53 -9.31 2.71
CA PHE A 122 -11.23 -8.30 1.68
C PHE A 122 -11.67 -6.89 2.11
N LEU A 123 -12.90 -6.74 2.62
CA LEU A 123 -13.41 -5.44 3.07
C LEU A 123 -12.64 -4.88 4.28
N ASN A 124 -12.26 -5.75 5.22
CA ASN A 124 -11.42 -5.40 6.36
C ASN A 124 -10.01 -4.96 5.93
N ARG A 125 -9.43 -5.59 4.89
CA ARG A 125 -8.16 -5.18 4.28
C ARG A 125 -8.25 -3.82 3.59
N MET A 126 -9.41 -3.48 3.04
CA MET A 126 -9.67 -2.20 2.37
C MET A 126 -10.00 -1.04 3.34
N GLY A 127 -10.04 -1.28 4.65
CA GLY A 127 -10.28 -0.23 5.66
C GLY A 127 -11.75 0.18 5.80
N HIS A 128 -12.70 -0.64 5.36
CA HIS A 128 -14.12 -0.37 5.56
C HIS A 128 -14.57 -0.83 6.95
N GLY A 129 -14.29 -0.03 7.99
CA GLY A 129 -14.77 -0.17 9.37
C GLY A 129 -15.55 -1.46 9.70
N ASP A 130 -16.87 -1.38 9.83
CA ASP A 130 -17.75 -2.54 10.03
C ASP A 130 -18.08 -3.19 8.66
N ALA A 131 -17.24 -4.15 8.23
CA ALA A 131 -17.37 -4.84 6.95
C ALA A 131 -18.72 -5.57 6.76
N PRO A 132 -19.27 -6.31 7.74
CA PRO A 132 -20.63 -6.85 7.65
C PRO A 132 -21.68 -5.76 7.40
N LYS A 133 -21.63 -4.64 8.12
CA LYS A 133 -22.55 -3.52 7.93
C LYS A 133 -22.39 -2.86 6.56
N TRP A 134 -21.16 -2.68 6.09
CA TRP A 134 -20.88 -2.14 4.76
C TRP A 134 -21.43 -3.06 3.67
N LEU A 135 -21.18 -4.36 3.77
CA LEU A 135 -21.67 -5.35 2.81
C LEU A 135 -23.20 -5.40 2.80
N LYS A 136 -23.86 -5.32 3.97
CA LYS A 136 -25.33 -5.23 4.08
C LYS A 136 -25.89 -3.98 3.41
N ALA A 137 -25.18 -2.85 3.52
CA ALA A 137 -25.59 -1.58 2.93
C ALA A 137 -25.26 -1.47 1.42
N LEU A 138 -24.42 -2.36 0.89
CA LEU A 138 -24.02 -2.33 -0.51
C LEU A 138 -25.22 -2.65 -1.41
N ASP A 139 -25.50 -1.71 -2.30
CA ASP A 139 -26.52 -1.83 -3.33
C ASP A 139 -25.95 -1.29 -4.65
N VAL A 140 -25.43 -2.21 -5.47
CA VAL A 140 -24.70 -1.85 -6.70
C VAL A 140 -25.61 -1.25 -7.77
N THR A 141 -26.93 -1.48 -7.70
CA THR A 141 -27.87 -0.96 -8.72
C THR A 141 -28.03 0.56 -8.63
N ARG A 142 -27.69 1.18 -7.49
CA ARG A 142 -27.69 2.65 -7.32
C ARG A 142 -26.70 3.35 -8.25
N TYR A 143 -25.66 2.64 -8.69
CA TYR A 143 -24.62 3.18 -9.57
C TYR A 143 -24.95 3.01 -11.05
N GLN A 144 -26.15 2.53 -11.42
CA GLN A 144 -26.51 2.21 -12.81
C GLN A 144 -26.23 3.35 -13.79
N SER A 145 -26.77 4.54 -13.54
CA SER A 145 -26.61 5.69 -14.44
C SER A 145 -25.14 6.12 -14.55
N GLU A 146 -24.40 6.07 -13.44
CA GLU A 146 -22.99 6.42 -13.41
C GLU A 146 -22.15 5.42 -14.21
N ILE A 147 -22.37 4.11 -14.04
CA ILE A 147 -21.66 3.06 -14.77
C ILE A 147 -21.96 3.12 -16.27
N ILE A 148 -23.23 3.36 -16.66
CA ILE A 148 -23.59 3.57 -18.07
C ILE A 148 -22.80 4.75 -18.65
N SER A 149 -22.76 5.88 -17.94
CA SER A 149 -21.99 7.05 -18.36
C SER A 149 -20.51 6.72 -18.51
N LYS A 150 -19.89 6.10 -17.50
CA LYS A 150 -18.45 5.75 -17.51
C LYS A 150 -18.08 4.81 -18.65
N ILE A 151 -18.91 3.80 -18.94
CA ILE A 151 -18.67 2.88 -20.07
C ILE A 151 -18.77 3.63 -21.41
N LYS A 152 -19.77 4.50 -21.58
CA LYS A 152 -19.93 5.33 -22.79
C LYS A 152 -18.75 6.28 -22.98
N ASP A 153 -18.33 6.96 -21.91
CA ASP A 153 -17.18 7.86 -21.90
C ASP A 153 -15.88 7.14 -22.25
N PHE A 154 -15.67 5.95 -21.66
CA PHE A 154 -14.54 5.09 -21.96
C PHE A 154 -14.51 4.69 -23.45
N CYS A 155 -15.60 4.15 -23.98
CA CYS A 155 -15.69 3.76 -25.39
C CYS A 155 -15.44 4.94 -26.33
N SER A 156 -15.97 6.13 -26.00
CA SER A 156 -15.75 7.35 -26.77
C SER A 156 -14.29 7.77 -26.77
N THR A 157 -13.59 7.60 -25.64
CA THR A 157 -12.17 7.94 -25.49
C THR A 157 -11.30 7.01 -26.30
N ILE A 158 -11.57 5.70 -26.27
CA ILE A 158 -10.85 4.71 -27.08
C ILE A 158 -11.08 4.94 -28.58
N ARG A 159 -12.31 5.24 -29.01
CA ARG A 159 -12.58 5.59 -30.42
C ARG A 159 -11.80 6.81 -30.87
N ARG A 160 -11.77 7.87 -30.06
CA ARG A 160 -10.95 9.07 -30.34
C ARG A 160 -9.45 8.73 -30.40
N ALA A 161 -8.99 7.81 -29.54
CA ALA A 161 -7.61 7.32 -29.54
C ALA A 161 -7.25 6.67 -30.87
N ILE A 162 -8.06 5.69 -31.27
CA ILE A 162 -7.84 4.91 -32.49
C ILE A 162 -7.93 5.82 -33.72
N GLN A 163 -8.91 6.73 -33.76
CA GLN A 163 -9.07 7.66 -34.88
C GLN A 163 -7.86 8.59 -35.01
N LYS A 164 -7.40 9.20 -33.91
CA LYS A 164 -6.18 10.04 -33.91
C LYS A 164 -4.94 9.25 -34.36
N ALA A 165 -4.82 7.99 -33.95
CA ALA A 165 -3.71 7.13 -34.35
C ALA A 165 -3.75 6.79 -35.85
N LEU A 166 -4.94 6.53 -36.40
CA LEU A 166 -5.14 6.25 -37.83
C LEU A 166 -4.93 7.48 -38.71
N ASP A 167 -5.35 8.66 -38.25
CA ASP A 167 -5.24 9.92 -39.00
C ASP A 167 -3.82 10.52 -38.99
N ALA A 168 -2.99 10.11 -38.03
CA ALA A 168 -1.60 10.53 -37.92
C ALA A 168 -0.78 10.10 -39.16
N GLN A 169 0.28 10.86 -39.46
CA GLN A 169 1.14 10.61 -40.62
C GLN A 169 1.80 9.22 -40.57
N VAL A 170 2.06 8.71 -39.36
CA VAL A 170 2.54 7.34 -39.09
C VAL A 170 1.42 6.30 -39.28
N GLY A 171 0.17 6.64 -38.91
CA GLY A 171 -1.01 5.80 -39.15
C GLY A 171 -1.28 5.52 -40.63
N LYS A 172 -0.96 6.49 -41.49
CA LYS A 172 -1.04 6.35 -42.96
C LYS A 172 0.00 5.40 -43.54
N LEU A 173 1.04 5.05 -42.78
CA LEU A 173 2.11 4.12 -43.17
C LEU A 173 1.93 2.72 -42.56
N LEU A 174 0.85 2.48 -41.80
CA LEU A 174 0.56 1.17 -41.21
C LEU A 174 0.23 0.12 -42.29
N PRO A 175 0.68 -1.15 -42.12
CA PRO A 175 0.22 -2.26 -42.95
C PRO A 175 -1.31 -2.38 -42.97
N ASN A 176 -1.88 -2.72 -44.13
CA ASN A 176 -3.34 -2.80 -44.32
C ASN A 176 -4.03 -3.72 -43.30
N GLU A 177 -3.40 -4.83 -42.92
CA GLU A 177 -3.95 -5.77 -41.93
C GLU A 177 -4.13 -5.12 -40.55
N TRP A 178 -3.19 -4.28 -40.12
CA TRP A 178 -3.24 -3.61 -38.82
C TRP A 178 -4.27 -2.48 -38.83
N ARG A 179 -4.38 -1.78 -39.95
CA ARG A 179 -5.41 -0.76 -40.17
C ARG A 179 -6.81 -1.37 -40.11
N LEU A 180 -7.05 -2.47 -40.81
CA LEU A 180 -8.33 -3.20 -40.79
C LEU A 180 -8.68 -3.70 -39.37
N GLN A 181 -7.68 -4.14 -38.61
CA GLN A 181 -7.89 -4.57 -37.22
C GLN A 181 -8.23 -3.41 -36.28
N LEU A 182 -7.54 -2.26 -36.40
CA LEU A 182 -7.86 -1.05 -35.64
C LEU A 182 -9.25 -0.48 -36.00
N GLU A 183 -9.60 -0.48 -37.28
CA GLU A 183 -10.93 -0.10 -37.76
C GLU A 183 -12.01 -1.06 -37.22
N GLY A 184 -11.75 -2.37 -37.22
CA GLY A 184 -12.65 -3.38 -36.64
C GLY A 184 -12.86 -3.19 -35.13
N ILE A 185 -11.78 -2.92 -34.38
CA ILE A 185 -11.86 -2.63 -32.95
C ILE A 185 -12.64 -1.34 -32.70
N SER A 186 -12.37 -0.27 -33.46
CA SER A 186 -13.10 1.01 -33.37
C SER A 186 -14.60 0.84 -33.65
N GLY A 187 -14.95 0.00 -34.63
CA GLY A 187 -16.32 -0.37 -34.96
C GLY A 187 -17.03 -1.10 -33.82
N GLY A 188 -16.37 -2.06 -33.16
CA GLY A 188 -16.99 -2.72 -32.01
C GLY A 188 -17.09 -1.84 -30.76
N PHE A 189 -16.19 -0.88 -30.56
CA PHE A 189 -16.36 0.19 -29.55
C PHE A 189 -17.49 1.18 -29.89
N GLN A 190 -18.03 1.17 -31.12
CA GLN A 190 -19.26 1.89 -31.46
C GLN A 190 -20.50 1.20 -30.92
N ALA A 191 -20.53 -0.13 -31.00
CA ALA A 191 -21.70 -0.93 -30.67
C ALA A 191 -21.91 -1.12 -29.16
N LEU A 192 -20.85 -1.05 -28.35
CA LEU A 192 -20.96 -1.20 -26.89
C LEU A 192 -21.80 -0.08 -26.24
N PRO A 193 -21.62 1.22 -26.53
CA PRO A 193 -22.48 2.29 -26.04
C PRO A 193 -23.98 2.10 -26.31
N GLU A 194 -24.34 1.58 -27.49
CA GLU A 194 -25.73 1.34 -27.90
C GLU A 194 -26.39 0.23 -27.08
N LEU A 195 -25.61 -0.80 -26.71
CA LEU A 195 -26.07 -1.92 -25.91
C LEU A 195 -26.02 -1.65 -24.40
N ALA A 196 -25.24 -0.67 -23.95
CA ALA A 196 -25.02 -0.39 -22.54
C ALA A 196 -26.32 -0.09 -21.78
N ASP A 197 -27.25 0.68 -22.38
CA ASP A 197 -28.52 1.04 -21.75
C ASP A 197 -29.41 -0.19 -21.47
N LYS A 198 -29.26 -1.26 -22.25
CA LYS A 198 -29.99 -2.52 -22.07
C LYS A 198 -29.24 -3.50 -21.17
N MET A 199 -27.93 -3.65 -21.37
CA MET A 199 -27.16 -4.74 -20.78
C MET A 199 -26.59 -4.40 -19.40
N VAL A 200 -26.26 -3.14 -19.13
CA VAL A 200 -25.75 -2.72 -17.80
C VAL A 200 -26.77 -2.95 -16.69
N PRO A 201 -28.07 -2.62 -16.84
CA PRO A 201 -29.08 -2.94 -15.82
C PRO A 201 -29.18 -4.45 -15.53
N GLN A 202 -29.13 -5.28 -16.58
CA GLN A 202 -29.17 -6.74 -16.42
C GLN A 202 -27.94 -7.26 -15.69
N ALA A 203 -26.76 -6.77 -16.06
CA ALA A 203 -25.50 -7.13 -15.41
C ALA A 203 -25.44 -6.68 -13.95
N LEU A 204 -25.91 -5.47 -13.62
CA LEU A 204 -26.00 -5.01 -12.25
C LEU A 204 -27.01 -5.81 -11.43
N THR A 205 -28.12 -6.23 -12.03
CA THR A 205 -29.11 -7.10 -11.39
C THR A 205 -28.50 -8.47 -11.06
N GLU A 206 -27.79 -9.08 -12.01
CA GLU A 206 -27.11 -10.37 -11.81
C GLU A 206 -26.00 -10.27 -10.74
N LEU A 207 -25.18 -9.22 -10.78
CA LEU A 207 -24.17 -8.96 -9.77
C LEU A 207 -24.80 -8.75 -8.39
N ASN A 208 -25.88 -7.97 -8.31
CA ASN A 208 -26.59 -7.72 -7.06
C ASN A 208 -27.22 -9.00 -6.49
N ALA A 209 -27.72 -9.90 -7.35
CA ALA A 209 -28.25 -11.19 -6.92
C ALA A 209 -27.17 -12.04 -6.25
N LYS A 210 -25.95 -12.09 -6.83
CA LYS A 210 -24.80 -12.78 -6.21
C LYS A 210 -24.38 -12.13 -4.88
N LEU A 211 -24.38 -10.80 -4.81
CA LEU A 211 -24.11 -10.07 -3.57
C LEU A 211 -25.19 -10.33 -2.50
N LYS A 212 -26.46 -10.48 -2.91
CA LYS A 212 -27.56 -10.80 -2.00
C LYS A 212 -27.42 -12.16 -1.35
N VAL A 213 -26.89 -13.16 -2.06
CA VAL A 213 -26.57 -14.47 -1.46
C VAL A 213 -25.57 -14.31 -0.31
N LEU A 214 -24.51 -13.53 -0.53
CA LEU A 214 -23.51 -13.24 0.51
C LEU A 214 -24.11 -12.41 1.66
N GLN A 215 -24.93 -11.40 1.36
CA GLN A 215 -25.63 -10.60 2.37
C GLN A 215 -26.58 -11.44 3.24
N ASN A 216 -27.27 -12.42 2.65
CA ASN A 216 -28.17 -13.31 3.37
C ASN A 216 -27.39 -14.33 4.23
N ALA A 217 -26.23 -14.78 3.77
CA ALA A 217 -25.34 -15.62 4.58
C ALA A 217 -24.81 -14.87 5.82
N VAL A 218 -24.62 -13.54 5.75
CA VAL A 218 -24.33 -12.71 6.94
C VAL A 218 -25.49 -12.78 7.94
N TYR A 219 -26.73 -12.81 7.46
CA TYR A 219 -27.94 -12.86 8.29
C TYR A 219 -28.13 -14.23 8.96
N ASN A 220 -27.79 -15.33 8.27
CA ASN A 220 -27.87 -16.67 8.84
C ASN A 220 -26.81 -16.92 9.93
N GLY A 221 -25.66 -16.24 9.85
CA GLY A 221 -24.67 -16.17 10.92
C GLY A 221 -25.13 -15.34 12.14
N GLU A 222 -26.25 -14.63 12.05
CA GLU A 222 -26.84 -13.77 13.10
C GLU A 222 -28.08 -14.38 13.81
N ILE A 223 -28.38 -15.69 13.64
CA ILE A 223 -29.26 -16.62 14.44
C ILE A 223 -30.60 -17.06 13.80
N HIS A 224 -30.85 -18.39 13.77
CA HIS A 224 -32.10 -19.06 14.20
C HIS A 224 -31.86 -20.54 14.62
N GLU A 225 -31.95 -20.83 15.92
CA GLU A 225 -32.34 -22.14 16.45
C GLU A 225 -33.82 -22.38 16.14
N ILE A 226 -34.18 -23.48 15.47
CA ILE A 226 -35.58 -23.94 15.41
C ILE A 226 -35.80 -24.87 16.60
N ALA A 227 -36.69 -24.44 17.48
CA ALA A 227 -37.04 -25.10 18.73
C ALA A 227 -37.48 -26.56 18.56
N THR A 228 -36.91 -27.45 19.37
CA THR A 228 -37.62 -28.62 19.88
C THR A 228 -37.19 -28.88 21.33
N GLY A 229 -37.91 -28.26 22.25
CA GLY A 229 -38.11 -28.75 23.62
C GLY A 229 -36.88 -28.89 24.52
N GLY A 230 -36.39 -27.79 25.07
CA GLY A 230 -35.48 -27.80 26.23
C GLY A 230 -34.94 -26.41 26.52
N MET A 231 -34.98 -25.97 27.78
CA MET A 231 -34.80 -24.57 28.23
C MET A 231 -33.66 -23.80 27.52
N PRO A 232 -33.90 -22.54 27.11
CA PRO A 232 -32.89 -21.73 26.46
C PRO A 232 -31.79 -21.38 27.46
N LYS A 233 -30.61 -21.96 27.29
CA LYS A 233 -29.38 -21.42 27.88
C LYS A 233 -29.00 -20.20 27.03
N VAL A 234 -29.63 -19.05 27.35
CA VAL A 234 -29.16 -17.74 26.90
C VAL A 234 -27.71 -17.61 27.35
N LYS A 235 -26.76 -17.79 26.44
CA LYS A 235 -25.38 -17.44 26.70
C LYS A 235 -25.23 -15.94 26.42
N ARG A 236 -25.03 -15.22 27.52
CA ARG A 236 -24.43 -13.87 27.65
C ARG A 236 -23.03 -13.79 27.00
N GLU A 237 -22.89 -14.24 25.77
CA GLU A 237 -21.66 -14.10 24.99
C GLU A 237 -21.86 -13.03 23.92
N ALA A 238 -23.06 -12.82 23.38
CA ALA A 238 -23.29 -11.88 22.26
C ALA A 238 -23.21 -10.38 22.63
N GLU A 239 -23.71 -9.97 23.79
CA GLU A 239 -23.54 -8.59 24.27
C GLU A 239 -22.09 -8.33 24.70
N ALA A 240 -21.43 -9.33 25.30
CA ALA A 240 -19.99 -9.28 25.56
C ALA A 240 -19.18 -9.23 24.26
N TYR A 241 -19.59 -9.94 23.20
CA TYR A 241 -18.89 -9.96 21.90
C TYR A 241 -19.00 -8.64 21.13
N LEU A 242 -20.13 -7.94 21.25
CA LEU A 242 -20.38 -6.66 20.60
C LEU A 242 -19.76 -5.46 21.35
N GLU A 243 -19.63 -5.54 22.67
CA GLU A 243 -18.85 -4.55 23.43
C GLU A 243 -17.35 -4.85 23.43
N GLU A 244 -16.92 -6.13 23.49
CA GLU A 244 -15.50 -6.52 23.36
C GLU A 244 -14.93 -6.15 21.98
N ARG A 245 -15.68 -6.23 20.88
CA ARG A 245 -15.17 -5.77 19.56
C ARG A 245 -15.14 -4.26 19.37
N LYS A 246 -15.80 -3.48 20.24
CA LYS A 246 -15.56 -2.03 20.33
C LYS A 246 -14.34 -1.71 21.20
N VAL A 247 -13.79 -2.69 21.92
CA VAL A 247 -12.58 -2.56 22.75
C VAL A 247 -11.44 -3.34 22.11
N ALA A 248 -10.58 -2.61 21.38
CA ALA A 248 -9.28 -3.06 20.88
C ALA A 248 -9.29 -4.24 19.88
N ARG A 249 -8.93 -3.95 18.61
CA ARG A 249 -7.96 -4.83 17.96
C ARG A 249 -6.77 -4.87 18.92
N GLU A 250 -6.64 -5.91 19.74
CA GLU A 250 -5.42 -6.11 20.51
C GLU A 250 -4.31 -6.24 19.47
N ILE A 251 -3.56 -5.17 19.31
CA ILE A 251 -2.32 -5.16 18.57
C ILE A 251 -1.41 -6.12 19.34
N ARG A 252 -1.36 -7.37 18.88
CA ARG A 252 -0.56 -8.41 19.51
C ARG A 252 0.90 -8.06 19.29
N LYS A 253 1.65 -7.99 20.38
CA LYS A 253 3.09 -7.82 20.35
C LYS A 253 3.71 -8.97 19.54
N GLY A 254 4.50 -8.64 18.54
CA GLY A 254 5.16 -9.58 17.66
C GLY A 254 6.55 -9.97 18.17
N ARG A 255 7.46 -10.29 17.25
CA ARG A 255 8.79 -10.83 17.62
C ARG A 255 9.68 -9.80 18.32
N TYR A 256 9.64 -8.55 17.86
CA TYR A 256 10.48 -7.47 18.36
C TYR A 256 9.65 -6.46 19.14
N CYS A 257 8.98 -6.92 20.21
CA CYS A 257 8.18 -6.07 21.09
C CYS A 257 8.94 -4.82 21.57
N SER A 258 8.26 -3.69 21.66
CA SER A 258 8.80 -2.49 22.34
C SER A 258 9.31 -2.81 23.75
N ALA A 259 10.43 -2.20 24.11
CA ALA A 259 11.00 -2.22 25.45
C ALA A 259 10.01 -1.65 26.49
N GLU A 260 10.27 -1.91 27.77
CA GLU A 260 9.51 -1.29 28.85
C GLU A 260 9.70 0.23 28.78
N CYS A 261 8.63 0.96 28.43
CA CYS A 261 8.68 2.38 28.11
C CYS A 261 7.54 3.18 28.72
N ALA A 262 6.89 2.67 29.78
CA ALA A 262 5.80 3.34 30.46
C ALA A 262 6.19 4.76 30.93
N ALA A 263 5.28 5.71 30.76
CA ALA A 263 5.46 7.12 31.14
C ALA A 263 4.20 7.69 31.82
N ASP A 264 3.48 6.82 32.52
CA ASP A 264 2.09 6.95 32.99
C ASP A 264 1.93 7.17 34.52
N GLY A 265 3.02 7.47 35.22
CA GLY A 265 3.08 7.69 36.66
C GLY A 265 3.21 6.41 37.50
N THR A 266 3.32 5.24 36.86
CA THR A 266 3.39 3.95 37.56
C THR A 266 4.80 3.60 38.04
N GLU A 267 4.93 2.52 38.82
CA GLU A 267 6.23 1.94 39.16
C GLU A 267 7.05 1.56 37.92
N ALA A 268 6.41 1.29 36.78
CA ALA A 268 7.11 1.03 35.53
C ALA A 268 7.80 2.29 35.00
N GLU A 269 7.16 3.46 35.03
CA GLU A 269 7.83 4.74 34.69
C GLU A 269 9.03 4.98 35.62
N ALA A 270 8.89 4.73 36.92
CA ALA A 270 9.98 4.89 37.88
C ALA A 270 11.19 3.99 37.55
N ARG A 271 10.97 2.74 37.14
CA ARG A 271 12.05 1.83 36.69
C ARG A 271 12.72 2.31 35.41
N VAL A 272 11.94 2.79 34.44
CA VAL A 272 12.47 3.31 33.17
C VAL A 272 13.34 4.55 33.44
N LYS A 273 12.87 5.49 34.26
CA LYS A 273 13.63 6.66 34.70
C LYS A 273 14.93 6.28 35.39
N ALA A 274 14.86 5.42 36.42
CA ALA A 274 16.03 4.98 37.17
C ALA A 274 17.11 4.33 36.27
N LYS A 275 16.69 3.68 35.18
CA LYS A 275 17.61 3.04 34.23
C LYS A 275 18.33 4.03 33.31
N TYR A 276 17.66 5.09 32.86
CA TYR A 276 18.18 5.96 31.80
C TYR A 276 18.57 7.37 32.26
N GLU A 277 17.93 7.93 33.30
CA GLU A 277 18.21 9.28 33.81
C GLU A 277 19.68 9.50 34.16
N PRO A 278 20.39 8.60 34.88
CA PRO A 278 21.79 8.84 35.22
C PRO A 278 22.69 9.02 33.99
N LYS A 279 22.43 8.28 32.91
CA LYS A 279 23.18 8.44 31.66
C LYS A 279 22.80 9.69 30.88
N ILE A 280 21.54 10.09 30.95
CA ILE A 280 21.06 11.33 30.33
C ILE A 280 21.70 12.54 31.02
N GLU A 281 21.79 12.53 32.36
CA GLU A 281 22.51 13.55 33.14
C GLU A 281 24.00 13.56 32.82
N ASP A 282 24.59 12.38 32.57
CA ASP A 282 25.95 12.26 32.04
C ASP A 282 26.09 12.76 30.59
N GLY A 283 25.03 13.24 29.93
CA GLY A 283 25.06 13.85 28.59
C GLY A 283 24.76 12.90 27.43
N TRP A 284 24.13 11.75 27.67
CA TRP A 284 23.54 10.95 26.59
C TRP A 284 22.25 11.59 26.05
N PRO A 285 21.85 11.29 24.79
CA PRO A 285 20.60 11.79 24.23
C PRO A 285 19.40 11.49 25.15
N ASN A 286 18.56 12.49 25.41
CA ASN A 286 17.41 12.36 26.29
C ASN A 286 16.26 11.60 25.61
N ILE A 287 16.29 10.27 25.67
CA ILE A 287 15.23 9.37 25.16
C ILE A 287 13.96 9.36 26.03
N LEU A 288 13.94 10.10 27.14
CA LEU A 288 12.78 10.29 28.01
C LEU A 288 12.04 11.62 27.74
N ALA A 289 12.55 12.45 26.82
CA ALA A 289 11.95 13.75 26.55
C ALA A 289 10.58 13.65 25.86
N LYS A 290 10.40 12.64 25.01
CA LYS A 290 9.24 12.54 24.12
C LYS A 290 8.22 11.52 24.65
N LYS A 291 7.14 12.03 25.23
CA LYS A 291 5.97 11.24 25.65
C LYS A 291 4.88 11.23 24.57
N GLY A 292 4.09 10.16 24.53
CA GLY A 292 2.93 10.04 23.67
C GLY A 292 2.31 8.66 23.73
N THR A 293 1.40 8.35 22.81
CA THR A 293 0.76 7.04 22.72
C THR A 293 1.32 6.24 21.55
N MET A 294 1.41 4.93 21.72
CA MET A 294 1.69 3.99 20.62
C MET A 294 0.54 2.99 20.52
N PRO A 295 0.16 2.55 19.30
CA PRO A 295 -0.98 1.65 19.13
C PRO A 295 -0.93 0.37 19.98
N VAL A 296 0.26 -0.21 20.18
CA VAL A 296 0.48 -1.43 20.97
C VAL A 296 0.23 -1.27 22.48
N PHE A 297 0.23 -0.03 22.98
CA PHE A 297 -0.06 0.30 24.37
C PHE A 297 -1.42 1.00 24.54
N GLY A 298 -2.24 1.02 23.48
CA GLY A 298 -3.57 1.64 23.53
C GLY A 298 -3.53 3.12 23.86
N LYS A 299 -4.10 3.50 25.02
CA LYS A 299 -4.17 4.89 25.48
C LYS A 299 -3.09 5.24 26.51
N ASP A 300 -2.28 4.28 26.91
CA ASP A 300 -1.25 4.48 27.93
C ASP A 300 -0.14 5.37 27.37
N GLU A 301 0.32 6.32 28.20
CA GLU A 301 1.41 7.20 27.83
C GLU A 301 2.75 6.47 27.96
N VAL A 302 3.59 6.58 26.94
CA VAL A 302 4.90 5.95 26.88
C VAL A 302 5.97 6.92 26.39
N TYR A 303 7.22 6.64 26.76
CA TYR A 303 8.40 7.28 26.17
C TYR A 303 8.62 6.73 24.75
N LEU A 304 8.29 7.52 23.74
CA LEU A 304 8.27 7.10 22.34
C LEU A 304 9.66 6.64 21.87
N ASP A 305 10.72 7.29 22.34
CA ASP A 305 12.10 6.98 21.93
C ASP A 305 12.64 5.74 22.64
N VAL A 306 12.12 5.38 23.83
CA VAL A 306 12.40 4.09 24.47
C VAL A 306 11.59 2.99 23.78
N GLY A 307 10.32 3.26 23.48
CA GLY A 307 9.41 2.33 22.81
C GLY A 307 9.81 1.98 21.37
N SER A 308 10.68 2.77 20.74
CA SER A 308 11.26 2.44 19.44
C SER A 308 12.30 1.31 19.48
N PHE A 309 12.80 0.93 20.67
CA PHE A 309 13.75 -0.16 20.84
C PHE A 309 13.08 -1.46 21.28
N HIS A 310 13.65 -2.58 20.86
CA HIS A 310 13.33 -3.90 21.38
C HIS A 310 14.42 -4.36 22.36
N GLY A 311 13.99 -4.82 23.54
CA GLY A 311 14.89 -5.42 24.52
C GLY A 311 15.84 -4.40 25.16
N GLU A 312 17.13 -4.74 25.21
CA GLU A 312 18.15 -3.91 25.85
C GLU A 312 18.55 -2.71 24.98
N ILE A 313 18.71 -1.56 25.64
CA ILE A 313 19.21 -0.32 25.04
C ILE A 313 20.54 0.00 25.70
N THR A 314 21.61 0.01 24.91
CA THR A 314 22.98 0.14 25.38
C THR A 314 23.50 1.55 25.16
N ALA A 315 24.03 2.16 26.22
CA ALA A 315 24.77 3.42 26.13
C ALA A 315 26.12 3.17 25.44
N VAL A 316 26.36 3.84 24.31
CA VAL A 316 27.62 3.74 23.58
C VAL A 316 28.30 5.09 23.41
N LYS A 317 29.63 5.07 23.29
CA LYS A 317 30.49 6.23 23.07
C LYS A 317 31.18 6.17 21.69
N ALA A 318 31.86 7.24 21.31
CA ALA A 318 32.52 7.36 20.01
C ALA A 318 33.52 6.22 19.68
N ASP A 319 34.28 5.74 20.66
CA ASP A 319 35.21 4.60 20.50
C ASP A 319 34.50 3.31 20.08
N GLN A 320 33.33 3.05 20.65
CA GLN A 320 32.50 1.89 20.30
C GLN A 320 31.74 2.05 18.98
N LEU A 321 31.73 3.26 18.41
CA LEU A 321 31.12 3.56 17.12
C LEU A 321 32.14 3.56 15.97
N ALA A 322 33.43 3.63 16.27
CA ALA A 322 34.48 3.62 15.28
C ALA A 322 34.41 2.40 14.35
N GLY A 323 34.60 2.63 13.05
CA GLY A 323 34.54 1.59 12.02
C GLY A 323 33.12 1.14 11.63
N LYS A 324 32.06 1.64 12.28
CA LYS A 324 30.68 1.29 11.93
C LYS A 324 30.18 2.11 10.74
N THR A 325 29.28 1.51 9.98
CA THR A 325 28.49 2.20 8.95
C THR A 325 27.11 2.51 9.51
N LEU A 326 26.63 3.72 9.24
CA LEU A 326 25.27 4.17 9.57
C LEU A 326 24.52 4.50 8.29
N TYR A 327 23.21 4.32 8.29
CA TYR A 327 22.37 4.70 7.16
C TYR A 327 21.06 5.34 7.58
N ARG A 328 20.52 6.19 6.72
CA ARG A 328 19.21 6.82 6.93
C ARG A 328 18.54 7.15 5.60
N ALA A 329 17.30 6.69 5.44
CA ALA A 329 16.48 7.04 4.28
C ALA A 329 15.85 8.41 4.46
N PHE A 330 15.77 9.19 3.39
CA PHE A 330 15.11 10.49 3.36
C PHE A 330 14.47 10.75 2.00
N GLY A 331 13.52 11.69 1.92
CA GLY A 331 12.74 11.87 0.71
C GLY A 331 11.86 13.12 0.73
N LYS A 332 11.22 13.37 -0.41
CA LYS A 332 10.18 14.40 -0.53
C LYS A 332 8.88 13.93 0.14
N LYS A 333 7.90 14.83 0.20
CA LYS A 333 6.53 14.42 0.50
C LYS A 333 6.04 13.39 -0.51
N SER A 334 5.26 12.44 -0.03
CA SER A 334 4.58 11.43 -0.85
C SER A 334 3.08 11.45 -0.54
N GLU A 335 2.35 10.50 -1.11
CA GLU A 335 0.91 10.36 -0.83
C GLU A 335 0.64 10.07 0.66
N LEU A 336 1.48 9.22 1.30
CA LEU A 336 1.30 8.84 2.70
C LEU A 336 2.16 9.68 3.66
N ALA A 337 3.39 10.01 3.28
CA ALA A 337 4.27 10.92 4.03
C ALA A 337 3.97 12.39 3.65
N THR A 338 2.92 12.95 4.26
CA THR A 338 2.32 14.22 3.85
C THR A 338 3.04 15.47 4.38
N TYR A 339 4.15 15.33 5.12
CA TYR A 339 4.86 16.50 5.65
C TYR A 339 5.54 17.27 4.51
N GLU A 340 5.23 18.56 4.36
CA GLU A 340 5.58 19.34 3.17
C GLU A 340 7.08 19.34 2.84
N LYS A 341 7.95 19.43 3.85
CA LYS A 341 9.41 19.41 3.65
C LYS A 341 9.98 18.00 3.40
N GLY A 342 9.16 16.97 3.56
CA GLY A 342 9.59 15.57 3.58
C GLY A 342 10.52 15.26 4.75
N SER A 343 11.20 14.13 4.69
CA SER A 343 12.18 13.72 5.71
C SER A 343 13.57 14.30 5.41
N SER A 344 14.36 14.52 6.47
CA SER A 344 15.73 15.05 6.38
C SER A 344 16.79 13.94 6.49
N ALA A 345 17.90 14.15 5.79
CA ALA A 345 19.02 13.20 5.70
C ALA A 345 19.79 13.07 7.02
N GLY A 346 20.09 14.18 7.71
CA GLY A 346 20.80 14.15 9.00
C GLY A 346 19.89 14.05 10.22
N GLY A 347 18.57 14.20 10.03
CA GLY A 347 17.58 14.15 11.11
C GLY A 347 17.38 15.49 11.81
N ARG A 348 17.00 15.43 13.09
CA ARG A 348 16.85 16.58 14.01
C ARG A 348 17.99 16.51 15.03
N GLU A 349 17.93 17.33 16.08
CA GLU A 349 18.92 17.33 17.17
C GLU A 349 19.23 15.93 17.72
N ILE A 350 18.21 15.10 17.92
CA ILE A 350 18.37 13.66 18.12
C ILE A 350 17.84 12.95 16.86
N ALA A 351 18.67 12.06 16.30
CA ALA A 351 18.37 11.36 15.05
C ALA A 351 18.54 9.85 15.20
N TYR A 352 17.62 9.12 14.57
CA TYR A 352 17.68 7.67 14.38
C TYR A 352 18.48 7.32 13.14
N TRP A 353 19.36 6.34 13.27
CA TRP A 353 20.20 5.79 12.21
C TRP A 353 20.11 4.28 12.24
N GLY A 354 20.01 3.64 11.07
CA GLY A 354 20.26 2.21 10.97
C GLY A 354 21.77 1.95 11.09
N VAL A 355 22.16 0.84 11.72
CA VAL A 355 23.57 0.44 11.87
C VAL A 355 23.86 -0.76 10.97
N GLY A 356 25.01 -0.72 10.29
CA GLY A 356 25.48 -1.76 9.40
C GLY A 356 25.23 -1.45 7.93
N ASP A 357 25.09 -2.50 7.13
CA ASP A 357 24.95 -2.40 5.68
C ASP A 357 23.65 -1.66 5.30
N ALA A 358 23.79 -0.74 4.36
CA ALA A 358 22.65 -0.04 3.76
C ALA A 358 21.69 -1.06 3.12
N PRO A 359 20.36 -0.91 3.32
CA PRO A 359 19.37 -1.79 2.69
C PRO A 359 19.46 -1.74 1.17
N LYS A 360 19.24 -2.89 0.52
CA LYS A 360 19.37 -3.05 -0.93
C LYS A 360 18.09 -2.67 -1.69
N ASN A 361 16.95 -2.76 -1.03
CA ASN A 361 15.63 -2.49 -1.61
C ASN A 361 14.64 -1.98 -0.55
N ALA A 362 13.46 -1.58 -1.01
CA ALA A 362 12.40 -1.05 -0.15
C ALA A 362 11.89 -2.07 0.88
N GLU A 363 11.80 -3.35 0.52
CA GLU A 363 11.33 -4.40 1.43
C GLU A 363 12.24 -4.57 2.64
N GLU A 364 13.55 -4.69 2.38
CA GLU A 364 14.57 -4.81 3.41
C GLU A 364 14.58 -3.58 4.30
N TRP A 365 14.53 -2.38 3.70
CA TRP A 365 14.48 -1.14 4.47
C TRP A 365 13.21 -1.05 5.34
N ARG A 366 12.03 -1.22 4.76
CA ARG A 366 10.74 -1.10 5.45
C ARG A 366 10.63 -2.09 6.60
N THR A 367 10.95 -3.35 6.34
CA THR A 367 10.77 -4.42 7.31
C THR A 367 11.83 -4.34 8.41
N ARG A 368 13.12 -4.22 8.04
CA ARG A 368 14.22 -4.24 9.00
C ARG A 368 14.31 -2.96 9.82
N SER A 369 14.09 -1.80 9.19
CA SER A 369 14.18 -0.49 9.86
C SER A 369 12.84 0.00 10.42
N ALA A 370 11.76 -0.77 10.23
CA ALA A 370 10.41 -0.47 10.71
C ALA A 370 9.95 0.98 10.45
N VAL A 371 10.34 1.57 9.32
CA VAL A 371 9.95 2.94 8.97
C VAL A 371 8.57 2.92 8.32
N LEU A 372 7.58 3.52 8.97
CA LEU A 372 6.21 3.59 8.45
C LEU A 372 6.09 4.46 7.19
N ASP A 373 5.13 4.12 6.33
CA ASP A 373 4.86 4.87 5.09
C ASP A 373 4.50 6.31 5.37
N THR A 374 3.78 6.55 6.46
CA THR A 374 3.39 7.88 6.91
C THR A 374 4.56 8.73 7.39
N TRP A 375 5.72 8.12 7.66
CA TRP A 375 6.92 8.82 8.14
C TRP A 375 7.85 9.19 6.99
N ASN A 376 7.95 8.32 5.98
CA ASN A 376 8.88 8.51 4.87
C ASN A 376 8.39 7.78 3.61
N GLY A 377 8.21 8.52 2.52
CA GLY A 377 7.80 7.99 1.21
C GLY A 377 8.94 7.49 0.33
N ASN A 378 10.17 7.45 0.84
CA ASN A 378 11.41 7.13 0.12
C ASN A 378 11.83 8.18 -0.93
N GLY A 379 13.09 8.09 -1.35
CA GLY A 379 13.65 8.88 -2.45
C GLY A 379 15.17 8.76 -2.49
N PHE A 380 15.80 8.88 -1.32
CA PHE A 380 17.25 8.92 -1.18
C PHE A 380 17.70 8.16 0.07
N LEU A 381 18.95 7.70 0.04
CA LEU A 381 19.62 7.09 1.17
C LEU A 381 20.91 7.86 1.42
N VAL A 382 21.19 8.16 2.69
CA VAL A 382 22.51 8.60 3.13
C VAL A 382 23.18 7.47 3.91
N VAL A 383 24.46 7.25 3.65
CA VAL A 383 25.31 6.28 4.31
C VAL A 383 26.54 6.98 4.86
N VAL A 384 26.73 6.92 6.17
CA VAL A 384 27.85 7.54 6.89
C VAL A 384 28.81 6.45 7.30
N HIS A 385 30.06 6.56 6.88
CA HIS A 385 31.12 5.61 7.22
C HIS A 385 31.97 6.19 8.34
N LEU A 386 31.76 5.72 9.57
CA LEU A 386 32.52 6.18 10.72
C LEU A 386 33.93 5.58 10.64
N PRO A 387 34.99 6.40 10.54
CA PRO A 387 36.34 5.87 10.39
C PRO A 387 36.84 5.23 11.69
N ASN A 388 37.94 4.48 11.63
CA ASN A 388 38.52 3.85 12.82
C ASN A 388 39.01 4.87 13.87
N ASN A 389 39.34 6.08 13.44
CA ASN A 389 39.69 7.19 14.33
C ASN A 389 38.49 8.10 14.66
N PHE A 390 37.25 7.60 14.55
CA PHE A 390 36.05 8.40 14.81
C PHE A 390 36.03 9.03 16.21
N ALA A 391 36.58 8.34 17.22
CA ALA A 391 36.70 8.89 18.57
C ALA A 391 37.63 10.10 18.68
N GLU A 392 38.58 10.26 17.75
CA GLU A 392 39.43 11.45 17.68
C GLU A 392 38.72 12.61 16.98
N LEU A 393 37.95 12.30 15.93
CA LEU A 393 37.19 13.30 15.16
C LEU A 393 36.01 13.86 15.96
N MET A 394 35.28 12.98 16.67
CA MET A 394 34.08 13.33 17.42
C MET A 394 34.06 12.69 18.83
N PRO A 395 34.98 13.08 19.73
CA PRO A 395 35.17 12.42 21.04
C PRO A 395 33.98 12.50 21.98
N ASN A 396 33.13 13.52 21.83
CA ASN A 396 32.01 13.78 22.71
C ASN A 396 30.71 13.08 22.26
N VAL A 397 30.73 12.32 21.16
CA VAL A 397 29.55 11.62 20.68
C VAL A 397 29.15 10.52 21.66
N LYS A 398 27.89 10.62 22.10
CA LYS A 398 27.20 9.67 22.96
C LYS A 398 25.91 9.27 22.27
N ALA A 399 25.59 7.99 22.33
CA ALA A 399 24.43 7.46 21.64
C ALA A 399 23.84 6.27 22.38
N TRP A 400 22.60 5.96 22.01
CA TRP A 400 21.91 4.74 22.42
C TRP A 400 21.86 3.78 21.24
N GLN A 401 22.34 2.55 21.44
CA GLN A 401 22.30 1.50 20.45
C GLN A 401 21.41 0.35 20.92
N GLY A 402 20.65 -0.25 20.00
CA GLY A 402 19.87 -1.44 20.27
C GLY A 402 19.06 -1.88 19.05
N LYS A 403 18.23 -2.91 19.23
CA LYS A 403 17.36 -3.41 18.17
C LYS A 403 16.15 -2.53 17.96
N ILE A 404 15.69 -2.44 16.72
CA ILE A 404 14.47 -1.73 16.33
C ILE A 404 13.26 -2.55 16.75
N ALA A 405 12.37 -1.95 17.54
CA ALA A 405 11.08 -2.54 17.85
C ALA A 405 10.14 -2.43 16.67
N GLU A 406 9.19 -3.36 16.64
CA GLU A 406 8.08 -3.36 15.72
C GLU A 406 7.29 -2.05 15.75
N GLN A 407 6.76 -1.65 14.59
CA GLN A 407 6.04 -0.40 14.44
C GLN A 407 4.64 -0.63 13.88
N TYR A 408 3.71 0.20 14.35
CA TYR A 408 2.30 0.12 14.01
C TYR A 408 1.83 1.44 13.43
N GLY A 409 1.29 1.39 12.23
CA GLY A 409 0.62 2.49 11.57
C GLY A 409 -0.65 2.89 12.31
N THR A 410 -0.94 4.19 12.31
CA THR A 410 -2.15 4.77 12.93
C THR A 410 -3.28 5.02 11.94
N ARG A 411 -3.04 4.79 10.64
CA ARG A 411 -4.02 4.95 9.56
C ARG A 411 -4.53 3.59 9.11
N GLU A 412 -5.77 3.52 8.62
CA GLU A 412 -6.36 2.31 8.05
C GLU A 412 -6.10 2.24 6.52
N PRO A 413 -5.63 1.11 5.96
CA PRO A 413 -5.27 -0.14 6.66
C PRO A 413 -4.02 0.01 7.54
N ILE A 414 -4.04 -0.64 8.71
CA ILE A 414 -2.92 -0.61 9.67
C ILE A 414 -1.70 -1.28 9.04
N GLN A 415 -0.59 -0.55 8.98
CA GLN A 415 0.71 -1.07 8.62
C GLN A 415 1.37 -1.67 9.87
N TYR A 416 1.89 -2.88 9.78
CA TYR A 416 2.72 -3.54 10.79
C TYR A 416 4.10 -3.83 10.21
N LEU A 417 5.15 -3.32 10.83
CA LEU A 417 6.53 -3.61 10.44
C LEU A 417 7.22 -4.33 11.59
N GLU A 418 7.74 -5.52 11.32
CA GLU A 418 8.35 -6.40 12.32
C GLU A 418 9.59 -5.78 12.98
N GLY A 419 10.40 -5.01 12.24
CA GLY A 419 11.64 -4.42 12.76
C GLY A 419 12.77 -5.43 12.87
N GLY A 420 13.54 -5.34 13.96
CA GLY A 420 14.65 -6.25 14.25
C GLY A 420 16.02 -5.85 13.68
N GLY A 421 16.10 -4.76 12.91
CA GLY A 421 17.38 -4.14 12.57
C GLY A 421 18.09 -3.51 13.77
N GLU A 422 19.37 -3.18 13.63
CA GLU A 422 20.10 -2.40 14.62
C GLU A 422 19.89 -0.91 14.36
N GLN A 423 19.60 -0.14 15.41
CA GLN A 423 19.53 1.32 15.35
C GLN A 423 20.45 2.00 16.34
N LEU A 424 20.77 3.25 16.01
CA LEU A 424 21.49 4.19 16.83
C LEU A 424 20.68 5.48 16.96
N VAL A 425 20.51 5.95 18.19
CA VAL A 425 19.94 7.26 18.51
C VAL A 425 21.06 8.15 19.02
N ALA A 426 21.44 9.14 18.22
CA ALA A 426 22.60 9.99 18.48
C ALA A 426 22.32 11.45 18.11
N ASN A 427 23.07 12.36 18.71
CA ASN A 427 23.19 13.74 18.25
C ASN A 427 24.57 13.91 17.61
N PHE A 428 24.63 14.09 16.29
CA PHE A 428 25.86 14.34 15.56
C PHE A 428 26.13 15.85 15.33
N GLY A 429 25.29 16.74 15.88
CA GLY A 429 25.46 18.18 15.80
C GLY A 429 25.69 18.68 14.38
N LYS A 430 26.79 19.42 14.19
CA LYS A 430 27.17 20.04 12.92
C LYS A 430 27.27 19.04 11.75
N LEU A 431 27.73 17.82 11.98
CA LEU A 431 27.75 16.78 10.96
C LEU A 431 26.32 16.49 10.44
N ALA A 432 25.33 16.38 11.32
CA ALA A 432 23.94 16.17 10.91
C ALA A 432 23.35 17.38 10.16
N GLU A 433 23.74 18.59 10.51
CA GLU A 433 23.33 19.82 9.83
C GLU A 433 23.89 19.89 8.39
N GLU A 434 25.17 19.56 8.22
CA GLU A 434 25.82 19.54 6.91
C GLU A 434 25.24 18.42 6.02
N ILE A 435 25.04 17.22 6.58
CA ILE A 435 24.37 16.11 5.89
C ILE A 435 22.96 16.53 5.44
N THR A 436 22.21 17.20 6.30
CA THR A 436 20.86 17.69 5.97
C THR A 436 20.91 18.73 4.85
N THR A 437 21.85 19.66 4.91
CA THR A 437 22.02 20.71 3.89
C THR A 437 22.30 20.10 2.50
N ILE A 438 23.16 19.09 2.43
CA ILE A 438 23.43 18.36 1.18
C ILE A 438 22.18 17.59 0.73
N GLY A 439 21.50 16.89 1.65
CA GLY A 439 20.28 16.16 1.37
C GLY A 439 19.15 17.03 0.79
N GLU A 440 18.95 18.25 1.31
CA GLU A 440 17.96 19.19 0.75
C GLU A 440 18.31 19.63 -0.67
N LYS A 441 19.59 19.87 -0.96
CA LYS A 441 20.05 20.18 -2.33
C LYS A 441 19.78 19.02 -3.29
N LEU A 442 20.03 17.78 -2.86
CA LEU A 442 19.75 16.59 -3.66
C LEU A 442 18.24 16.42 -3.93
N LYS A 443 17.39 16.62 -2.92
CA LYS A 443 15.94 16.64 -3.10
C LYS A 443 15.51 17.71 -4.12
N ALA A 444 16.08 18.92 -4.05
CA ALA A 444 15.77 19.99 -4.99
C ALA A 444 16.22 19.68 -6.43
N ALA A 445 17.37 19.03 -6.60
CA ALA A 445 17.92 18.72 -7.92
C ALA A 445 17.18 17.59 -8.66
N ASP A 446 16.65 16.61 -7.92
CA ASP A 446 15.87 15.45 -8.43
C ASP A 446 16.50 14.62 -9.56
N LYS A 447 17.81 14.74 -9.76
CA LYS A 447 18.57 13.95 -10.74
C LYS A 447 18.96 12.60 -10.17
N ASP A 448 19.17 11.63 -11.05
CA ASP A 448 19.78 10.37 -10.66
C ASP A 448 21.25 10.64 -10.28
N VAL A 449 21.53 10.58 -8.97
CA VAL A 449 22.79 11.08 -8.39
C VAL A 449 23.32 10.07 -7.39
N HIS A 450 24.61 9.76 -7.55
CA HIS A 450 25.48 9.20 -6.53
C HIS A 450 26.51 10.28 -6.17
N LEU A 451 26.56 10.68 -4.91
CA LEU A 451 27.45 11.73 -4.40
C LEU A 451 28.18 11.21 -3.17
N SER A 452 29.51 11.26 -3.18
CA SER A 452 30.35 10.95 -2.03
C SER A 452 31.06 12.21 -1.57
N GLU A 453 30.88 12.58 -0.32
CA GLU A 453 31.49 13.76 0.31
C GLU A 453 32.28 13.34 1.55
N VAL A 454 33.25 14.17 1.93
CA VAL A 454 33.97 14.02 3.20
C VAL A 454 33.64 15.22 4.07
N ILE A 455 32.91 14.97 5.15
CA ILE A 455 32.48 16.00 6.11
C ILE A 455 33.26 15.79 7.39
N GLU A 456 34.10 16.75 7.77
CA GLU A 456 34.93 16.70 8.99
C GLU A 456 35.75 15.39 9.11
N GLY A 457 36.26 14.89 7.98
CA GLY A 457 37.04 13.64 7.92
C GLY A 457 36.21 12.36 7.87
N ILE A 458 34.88 12.46 7.85
CA ILE A 458 33.94 11.33 7.80
C ILE A 458 33.37 11.24 6.39
N ARG A 459 33.47 10.05 5.78
CA ARG A 459 32.91 9.81 4.44
C ARG A 459 31.40 9.64 4.53
N VAL A 460 30.68 10.38 3.71
CA VAL A 460 29.23 10.33 3.59
C VAL A 460 28.84 10.14 2.13
N ASP A 461 28.17 9.02 1.85
CA ASP A 461 27.64 8.69 0.53
C ASP A 461 26.14 8.97 0.48
N PHE A 462 25.68 9.62 -0.58
CA PHE A 462 24.29 9.87 -0.88
C PHE A 462 23.92 9.23 -2.21
N PHE A 463 22.75 8.60 -2.27
CA PHE A 463 22.26 8.03 -3.52
C PHE A 463 20.74 8.12 -3.62
N LYS A 464 20.25 8.35 -4.84
CA LYS A 464 18.84 8.14 -5.17
C LYS A 464 18.55 6.65 -5.15
N THR A 465 17.53 6.22 -4.42
CA THR A 465 17.29 4.78 -4.22
C THR A 465 16.65 4.13 -5.45
N ASN A 466 15.79 4.86 -6.16
CA ASN A 466 14.99 4.38 -7.30
C ASN A 466 14.22 3.07 -7.01
N TRP A 467 14.00 2.75 -5.73
CA TRP A 467 13.27 1.56 -5.33
C TRP A 467 11.82 1.64 -5.80
N GLN A 468 11.30 0.51 -6.27
CA GLN A 468 9.89 0.33 -6.62
C GLN A 468 9.12 -0.19 -5.40
N ASP A 469 7.79 -0.12 -5.45
CA ASP A 469 6.90 -0.74 -4.45
C ASP A 469 7.11 -0.28 -3.00
N VAL A 470 7.51 0.98 -2.82
CA VAL A 470 8.00 1.46 -1.52
C VAL A 470 6.90 1.80 -0.53
N GLU A 471 5.75 2.26 -1.02
CA GLU A 471 4.58 2.62 -0.25
C GLU A 471 3.42 1.68 -0.58
N LYS A 472 2.54 1.44 0.39
CA LYS A 472 1.34 0.60 0.32
C LYS A 472 1.59 -0.90 0.08
N VAL A 473 2.85 -1.35 0.12
CA VAL A 473 3.21 -2.75 -0.16
C VAL A 473 3.72 -3.48 1.07
N HIS A 474 4.62 -2.87 1.85
CA HIS A 474 5.32 -3.55 2.94
C HIS A 474 4.65 -3.34 4.29
N GLY A 475 4.50 -4.42 5.06
CA GLY A 475 3.89 -4.39 6.39
C GLY A 475 2.38 -4.22 6.42
N TYR A 476 1.76 -4.02 5.28
CA TYR A 476 0.32 -4.22 5.16
C TYR A 476 0.06 -5.72 5.15
N SER A 477 -0.97 -6.16 5.85
CA SER A 477 -1.30 -7.58 6.00
C SER A 477 -1.44 -8.27 4.64
N LYS A 478 -0.35 -8.94 4.21
CA LYS A 478 -0.40 -10.06 3.28
C LYS A 478 -1.03 -11.22 4.06
N VAL A 479 -2.24 -11.62 3.70
CA VAL A 479 -2.84 -12.82 4.29
C VAL A 479 -2.16 -14.02 3.64
N GLU A 480 -1.08 -14.54 4.25
CA GLU A 480 -0.55 -15.87 3.93
C GLU A 480 -0.15 -16.67 5.19
N GLU A 481 -0.79 -17.82 5.33
CA GLU A 481 -0.25 -19.13 5.70
C GLU A 481 0.17 -19.52 7.14
N SER A 482 -0.03 -18.72 8.19
CA SER A 482 0.19 -19.24 9.56
C SER A 482 -1.07 -19.79 10.28
N ALA A 483 -2.27 -19.59 9.73
CA ALA A 483 -3.51 -20.08 10.33
C ALA A 483 -3.91 -21.50 9.88
N ALA A 484 -3.18 -22.11 8.94
CA ALA A 484 -3.55 -23.42 8.39
C ALA A 484 -3.21 -24.63 9.28
N ASN A 485 -2.38 -24.49 10.34
CA ASN A 485 -1.89 -25.64 11.10
C ASN A 485 -1.91 -25.47 12.64
N ALA A 486 -2.95 -24.83 13.19
CA ALA A 486 -3.18 -24.86 14.64
C ALA A 486 -4.60 -25.34 15.01
N ALA A 487 -5.11 -26.34 14.29
CA ALA A 487 -6.17 -27.19 14.81
C ALA A 487 -5.54 -28.20 15.79
N ARG A 488 -5.43 -27.86 17.07
CA ARG A 488 -5.28 -28.87 18.12
C ARG A 488 -6.65 -29.44 18.43
N THR A 489 -7.00 -30.54 17.77
CA THR A 489 -8.11 -31.40 18.21
C THR A 489 -7.69 -32.05 19.52
N ARG A 490 -8.31 -31.64 20.64
CA ARG A 490 -8.36 -32.48 21.85
C ARG A 490 -9.67 -33.24 21.80
N GLN A 491 -9.59 -34.57 21.64
CA GLN A 491 -10.73 -35.45 21.94
C GLN A 491 -10.96 -35.36 23.45
N LEU A 492 -12.15 -34.90 23.86
CA LEU A 492 -12.62 -35.04 25.24
C LEU A 492 -13.08 -36.49 25.38
N GLY A 493 -12.58 -37.19 26.41
CA GLY A 493 -13.00 -38.55 26.73
C GLY A 493 -14.43 -38.57 27.27
N GLU A 494 -15.11 -39.71 27.12
CA GLU A 494 -16.55 -39.90 27.41
C GLU A 494 -16.97 -39.51 28.85
N GLU A 495 -16.04 -39.38 29.79
CA GLU A 495 -16.33 -39.02 31.19
C GLU A 495 -16.64 -37.53 31.42
N GLU A 496 -16.29 -36.61 30.50
CA GLU A 496 -16.63 -35.19 30.65
C GLU A 496 -18.07 -34.84 30.21
N VAL A 497 -18.79 -35.79 29.61
CA VAL A 497 -20.18 -35.60 29.14
C VAL A 497 -21.22 -35.87 30.23
N GLN A 498 -20.86 -36.51 31.35
CA GLN A 498 -21.85 -36.94 32.36
C GLN A 498 -22.03 -36.04 33.59
N LYS A 499 -21.47 -34.83 33.62
CA LYS A 499 -21.83 -33.83 34.64
C LYS A 499 -22.05 -32.44 34.05
N LYS A 500 -23.25 -32.19 33.53
CA LYS A 500 -24.01 -30.93 33.71
C LYS A 500 -25.40 -30.94 33.09
#